data_AF-A0A5B8NYS3-F1
#
_entry.id   AF-A0A5B8NYS3-F1
#
_cell.length_a   1.000
_cell.length_b   1.000
_cell.length_c   1.000
_cell.angle_alpha   90.00
_cell.angle_beta   90.00
_cell.angle_gamma   90.00
#
_symmetry.space_group_name_H-M   'P 1'
#
loop_
_entity.id
_entity.type
_entity.pdbx_description
1 polymer ?
#
loop_
_entity_poly.entity_id
_entity_poly.type
_entity_poly.pdbx_seq_one_letter_code
_entity_poly.pdbx_strand_id
1 'polypeptide(L)' 'MVDEVVLWTIASVFIGFLCFGSSFACFMYKKSQVLVWSLFGVAVVFIALIPVCLAVFVASSP' A
#
# COMPACT_ATOMS: atom_id res chain seq x y z
N MET A 1 5.45 -24.33 1.85
CA MET A 1 5.87 -23.44 0.75
C MET A 1 4.91 -22.27 0.78
N VAL A 2 5.40 -21.04 0.87
CA VAL A 2 4.53 -19.84 0.84
C VAL A 2 4.18 -19.58 -0.62
N ASP A 3 2.89 -19.46 -0.93
CA ASP A 3 2.42 -19.15 -2.28
C ASP A 3 2.94 -17.80 -2.76
N GLU A 4 3.36 -17.75 -4.03
CA GLU A 4 3.96 -16.55 -4.63
C GLU A 4 3.02 -15.33 -4.53
N VAL A 5 1.71 -15.55 -4.69
CA VAL A 5 0.65 -14.54 -4.51
C VAL A 5 0.64 -13.94 -3.10
N VAL A 6 0.84 -14.78 -2.08
CA VAL A 6 0.88 -14.34 -0.68
C VAL A 6 2.12 -13.49 -0.44
N LEU A 7 3.27 -13.87 -1.04
CA LEU A 7 4.50 -13.08 -0.95
C LEU A 7 4.35 -11.68 -1.58
N TRP A 8 3.77 -11.60 -2.77
CA TRP A 8 3.49 -10.32 -3.45
C TRP A 8 2.52 -9.43 -2.66
N THR A 9 1.51 -10.04 -2.05
CA THR A 9 0.55 -9.33 -1.20
C THR A 9 1.24 -8.72 0.02
N ILE A 10 2.06 -9.51 0.73
CA ILE A 10 2.81 -9.04 1.91
C ILE A 10 3.77 -7.91 1.52
N ALA A 11 4.52 -8.06 0.42
CA ALA A 11 5.46 -7.04 -0.04
C ALA A 11 4.75 -5.71 -0.39
N SER A 12 3.61 -5.78 -1.09
CA SER A 12 2.82 -4.59 -1.44
C SER A 12 2.29 -3.86 -0.21
N VAL A 13 1.71 -4.60 0.73
CA VAL A 13 1.17 -4.02 1.97
C VAL A 13 2.29 -3.41 2.81
N PHE A 14 3.47 -4.04 2.87
CA PHE A 14 4.62 -3.53 3.59
C PHE A 14 5.11 -2.18 3.02
N ILE A 15 5.25 -2.08 1.70
CA ILE A 15 5.61 -0.82 1.02
C ILE A 15 4.55 0.26 1.27
N GLY A 16 3.27 -0.12 1.16
CA GLY A 16 2.16 0.79 1.46
C GLY A 16 2.21 1.30 2.90
N PHE A 17 2.56 0.44 3.86
CA PHE A 17 2.69 0.83 5.27
C PHE A 17 3.86 1.79 5.52
N LEU A 18 4.98 1.62 4.81
CA LEU A 18 6.09 2.57 4.83
C LEU A 18 5.70 3.94 4.23
N CYS A 19 4.94 3.95 3.14
CA CYS A 19 4.38 5.19 2.57
C CYS A 19 3.38 5.86 3.52
N PHE A 20 2.54 5.08 4.21
CA PHE A 20 1.61 5.60 5.21
C PHE A 20 2.35 6.18 6.42
N GLY A 21 3.35 5.46 6.95
CA GLY A 21 4.18 5.91 8.06
C GLY A 21 4.99 7.16 7.72
N SER A 22 5.52 7.26 6.50
CA SER A 22 6.22 8.46 6.03
C SER A 22 5.27 9.64 5.79
N SER A 23 4.02 9.40 5.38
CA SER A 23 2.97 10.43 5.36
C SER A 23 2.71 10.98 6.76
N PHE A 24 2.58 10.09 7.74
CA PHE A 24 2.37 10.45 9.14
C PHE A 24 3.57 11.21 9.73
N ALA A 25 4.79 10.77 9.44
CA ALA A 25 6.01 11.49 9.83
C ALA A 25 6.03 12.90 9.20
N CYS A 26 5.75 13.03 7.90
CA CYS A 26 5.67 14.33 7.24
C CYS A 26 4.61 15.25 7.86
N PHE A 27 3.47 14.69 8.29
CA PHE A 27 2.45 15.42 9.01
C PHE A 27 2.96 15.92 10.38
N MET A 28 3.65 15.06 11.14
CA MET A 28 4.24 15.44 12.44
C MET A 28 5.30 16.55 12.30
N TYR A 29 6.13 16.51 11.26
CA TYR A 29 7.12 17.55 10.98
C TYR A 29 6.52 18.83 10.36
N LYS A 30 5.19 18.97 10.31
CA LYS A 30 4.48 20.12 9.71
C LYS A 30 4.96 20.44 8.28
N LYS A 31 5.34 19.42 7.51
CA LYS A 31 5.67 19.57 6.08
C LYS A 31 4.41 19.95 5.30
N SER A 32 4.62 20.43 4.07
CA SER A 32 3.55 20.84 3.15
C SER A 32 2.43 19.80 3.09
N GLN A 33 1.18 20.25 3.25
CA GLN A 33 -0.01 19.39 3.24
C GLN A 33 -0.15 18.62 1.92
N VAL A 34 0.33 19.19 0.82
CA VAL A 34 0.33 18.53 -0.49
C VAL A 34 1.17 17.25 -0.47
N LEU A 35 2.32 17.28 0.20
CA LEU A 35 3.22 16.12 0.30
C LEU A 35 2.61 15.00 1.15
N VAL A 36 1.97 15.37 2.26
CA VAL A 36 1.28 14.42 3.15
C VAL A 36 0.13 13.73 2.42
N TRP A 37 -0.72 14.51 1.75
CA TRP A 37 -1.85 13.99 0.99
C TRP A 37 -1.43 13.15 -0.21
N SER A 38 -0.36 13.52 -0.93
CA SER A 38 0.16 12.70 -2.03
C SER A 38 0.71 11.37 -1.52
N LEU A 39 1.51 11.37 -0.44
CA LEU A 39 2.06 10.13 0.13
C LEU A 39 0.96 9.23 0.71
N PHE A 40 -0.06 9.83 1.32
CA PHE A 40 -1.21 9.11 1.83
C PHE A 40 -2.01 8.47 0.68
N GLY A 41 -2.29 9.22 -0.39
CA GLY A 41 -2.97 8.69 -1.58
C GLY A 41 -2.21 7.53 -2.21
N VAL A 42 -0.88 7.66 -2.35
CA VAL A 42 -0.03 6.56 -2.86
C VAL A 42 -0.07 5.35 -1.92
N ALA A 43 -0.01 5.55 -0.60
CA ALA A 43 -0.11 4.45 0.36
C ALA A 43 -1.42 3.68 0.23
N VAL A 44 -2.55 4.38 0.06
CA VAL A 44 -3.86 3.75 -0.14
C VAL A 44 -3.88 2.88 -1.40
N VAL A 45 -3.24 3.30 -2.49
CA VAL A 45 -3.15 2.48 -3.71
C VAL A 45 -2.40 1.16 -3.45
N PHE A 46 -1.27 1.22 -2.75
CA PHE A 46 -0.48 0.02 -2.44
C PHE A 46 -1.15 -0.93 -1.42
N ILE A 47 -1.89 -0.38 -0.44
CA ILE A 47 -2.55 -1.17 0.61
C ILE A 47 -3.95 -1.66 0.18
N ALA A 48 -4.67 -0.92 -0.67
CA ALA A 48 -6.03 -1.26 -1.06
C ALA A 48 -6.10 -1.79 -2.48
N LEU A 49 -5.60 -1.03 -3.47
CA LEU A 49 -5.81 -1.36 -4.88
C LEU A 49 -5.08 -2.65 -5.27
N ILE A 50 -3.81 -2.78 -4.92
CA ILE A 50 -2.99 -3.94 -5.30
C ILE A 50 -3.52 -5.25 -4.68
N PRO A 51 -3.75 -5.36 -3.36
CA PRO A 51 -4.26 -6.61 -2.79
C PRO A 51 -5.70 -6.91 -3.21
N VAL A 52 -6.56 -5.90 -3.43
CA VAL A 52 -7.91 -6.12 -3.97
C VAL A 52 -7.83 -6.67 -5.40
N CYS A 53 -6.99 -6.11 -6.26
CA CYS A 53 -6.79 -6.63 -7.61
C CYS A 53 -6.26 -8.08 -7.56
N LEU A 54 -5.21 -8.34 -6.79
CA LEU A 54 -4.66 -9.70 -6.63
C LEU A 54 -5.74 -10.68 -6.13
N ALA A 55 -6.52 -10.31 -5.12
CA ALA A 55 -7.59 -11.15 -4.59
C ALA A 55 -8.69 -11.41 -5.63
N VAL A 56 -9.11 -10.41 -6.40
CA VAL A 56 -10.13 -10.56 -7.45
C VAL A 56 -9.62 -11.46 -8.57
N PHE A 57 -8.38 -11.28 -9.03
CA PHE A 57 -7.80 -12.11 -10.10
C PHE A 57 -7.58 -13.56 -9.64
N VAL A 58 -7.10 -13.77 -8.41
CA VAL A 58 -6.95 -15.12 -7.82
C VAL A 58 -8.31 -15.80 -7.65
N ALA A 59 -9.35 -15.06 -7.26
CA ALA A 59 -10.70 -15.61 -7.16
C ALA A 59 -11.35 -15.88 -8.53
N SER A 60 -10.87 -15.22 -9.59
CA SER A 60 -11.41 -15.34 -10.96
C SER A 60 -10.61 -16.29 -11.84
N SER A 61 -9.40 -16.67 -11.46
CA SER A 61 -8.65 -17.77 -12.08
C SER A 61 -9.24 -19.11 -11.63
N PRO A 62 -9.73 -19.95 -12.55
CA PRO A 62 -10.33 -21.25 -12.23
C PRO A 62 -9.31 -22.25 -11.65
#